data_AF-A0A2G5SY91-F1
#
_entry.id   AF-A0A2G5SY91-F1
#
_cell.length_a   1.000
_cell.length_b   1.000
_cell.length_c   1.000
_cell.angle_alpha   90.00
_cell.angle_beta   90.00
_cell.angle_gamma   90.00
#
_symmetry.space_group_name_H-M   'P 1'
#
loop_
_entity.id
_entity.type
_entity.pdbx_description
1 polymer ?
#
loop_
_entity_poly.entity_id
_entity_poly.type
_entity_poly.pdbx_seq_one_letter_code
_entity_poly.pdbx_strand_id
1 'polypeptide(L)' 'MAPPSIYGEPKIRSENGSVFLEVVVTGADVSKIQWFFGADELEENEFLKFSNSDEGGNRTLFVAEIKVSFIS' A
#
# COMPACT_ATOMS: atom_id res chain seq x y z
N MET A 1 -13.00 12.95 -13.92
CA MET A 1 -12.42 12.31 -12.73
C MET A 1 -11.46 13.28 -12.10
N ALA A 2 -11.55 13.52 -10.80
CA ALA A 2 -10.52 14.29 -10.09
C ALA A 2 -9.18 13.50 -10.16
N PRO A 3 -8.04 14.18 -10.22
CA PRO A 3 -6.74 13.51 -10.21
C PRO A 3 -6.56 12.70 -8.91
N PRO A 4 -5.90 11.53 -8.97
CA PRO A 4 -5.59 10.76 -7.78
C PRO A 4 -4.84 11.61 -6.76
N SER A 5 -5.30 11.61 -5.51
CA SER A 5 -4.69 12.40 -4.44
C SER A 5 -4.68 11.60 -3.14
N ILE A 6 -3.55 11.63 -2.43
CA ILE A 6 -3.43 11.03 -1.10
C ILE A 6 -4.38 11.79 -0.15
N TYR A 7 -5.20 11.03 0.58
CA TYR A 7 -6.14 11.53 1.55
C TYR A 7 -5.64 11.24 2.96
N GLY A 8 -5.42 12.29 3.74
CA GLY A 8 -4.85 12.17 5.08
C GLY A 8 -3.35 11.84 5.07
N GLU A 9 -2.86 11.31 6.20
CA GLU A 9 -1.45 10.92 6.34
C GLU A 9 -1.27 9.41 6.13
N PRO A 10 -0.22 8.98 5.40
CA PRO A 10 0.20 7.59 5.36
C PRO A 10 0.46 7.05 6.77
N LYS A 11 0.11 5.79 7.01
CA LYS A 11 0.32 5.13 8.30
C LYS A 11 1.26 3.95 8.14
N ILE A 12 2.11 3.74 9.14
CA ILE A 12 2.93 2.55 9.26
C ILE A 12 2.44 1.79 10.49
N ARG A 13 2.04 0.53 10.30
CA ARG A 13 1.72 -0.39 11.40
C ARG A 13 2.66 -1.59 11.37
N SER A 14 2.90 -2.16 12.54
CA SER A 14 3.66 -3.41 12.69
C SER A 14 2.81 -4.42 13.42
N GLU A 15 2.64 -5.61 12.85
CA GLU A 15 1.79 -6.66 13.40
C GLU A 15 2.32 -8.03 13.01
N ASN A 16 2.34 -8.99 13.94
CA ASN A 16 2.77 -10.38 13.71
C ASN A 16 4.14 -10.51 13.03
N GLY A 17 5.08 -9.62 13.35
CA GLY A 17 6.41 -9.60 12.74
C GLY A 17 6.44 -9.09 11.29
N SER A 18 5.35 -8.52 10.79
CA SER A 18 5.29 -7.84 9.49
C SER A 18 5.07 -6.34 9.67
N VAL A 19 5.49 -5.57 8.67
CA VAL A 19 5.29 -4.12 8.60
C VAL A 19 4.32 -3.81 7.47
N PHE A 20 3.36 -2.92 7.71
CA PHE A 20 2.38 -2.52 6.72
C PHE A 20 2.40 -1.01 6.53
N LEU A 21 2.49 -0.58 5.27
CA LEU A 21 2.37 0.80 4.86
C LEU A 21 0.97 1.01 4.27
N GLU A 22 0.19 1.88 4.90
CA GLU A 22 -1.21 2.15 4.57
C GLU A 22 -1.35 3.56 4.00
N VAL A 23 -1.94 3.68 2.82
CA VAL A 23 -2.17 4.96 2.14
C VAL A 23 -3.60 5.00 1.63
N VAL A 24 -4.37 6.01 2.02
CA VAL A 24 -5.70 6.24 1.45
C VAL A 24 -5.56 7.19 0.28
N VAL A 25 -6.11 6.83 -0.87
CA VAL A 25 -6.07 7.65 -2.09
C VAL A 25 -7.50 7.88 -2.57
N THR A 26 -7.77 9.10 -3.02
CA THR A 26 -9.04 9.46 -3.65
C THR A 26 -8.94 9.46 -5.17
N GLY A 27 -9.95 8.95 -5.87
CA GLY A 27 -10.00 8.99 -7.34
C GLY A 27 -8.94 8.15 -8.05
N ALA A 28 -8.33 7.18 -7.37
CA ALA A 28 -7.37 6.26 -7.96
C ALA A 28 -8.07 5.14 -8.74
N ASP A 29 -7.43 4.70 -9.82
CA ASP A 29 -7.76 3.46 -10.51
C ASP A 29 -6.88 2.36 -9.90
N VAL A 30 -7.52 1.39 -9.23
CA VAL A 30 -6.84 0.28 -8.54
C VAL A 30 -5.92 -0.50 -9.47
N SER A 31 -6.24 -0.57 -10.77
CA SER A 31 -5.43 -1.29 -11.76
C SER A 31 -4.14 -0.57 -12.17
N LYS A 32 -3.94 0.68 -11.74
CA LYS A 32 -2.82 1.55 -12.15
C LYS A 32 -1.93 1.98 -10.99
N ILE A 33 -1.94 1.20 -9.91
CA ILE A 33 -1.14 1.50 -8.72
C ILE A 33 0.20 0.77 -8.82
N GLN A 34 1.26 1.53 -8.55
CA GLN A 34 2.64 1.04 -8.50
C GLN A 34 3.25 1.55 -7.20
N TRP A 35 4.01 0.68 -6.53
CA TRP A 35 4.75 1.03 -5.32
C TRP A 35 6.22 1.20 -5.68
N PHE A 36 6.86 2.19 -5.07
CA PHE A 36 8.28 2.47 -5.30
C PHE A 36 9.00 2.61 -3.96
N PHE A 37 10.25 2.13 -3.92
CA PHE A 37 11.19 2.43 -2.85
C PHE A 37 12.37 3.21 -3.43
N GLY A 38 12.39 4.52 -3.18
CA GLY A 38 13.34 5.41 -3.85
C GLY A 38 13.08 5.47 -5.34
N ALA A 39 13.99 4.92 -6.14
CA ALA A 39 13.88 4.86 -7.61
C ALA A 39 13.43 3.47 -8.13
N ASP A 40 13.39 2.46 -7.25
CA ASP A 40 13.10 1.09 -7.65
C ASP A 40 11.59 0.82 -7.55
N GLU A 41 11.01 0.33 -8.64
CA GLU A 41 9.64 -0.19 -8.65
C GLU A 41 9.59 -1.51 -7.87
N LEU A 42 8.58 -1.64 -7.03
CA LEU A 42 8.36 -2.82 -6.21
C LEU A 42 7.30 -3.71 -6.84
N GLU A 43 7.62 -4.99 -6.98
CA GLU A 43 6.69 -6.03 -7.42
C GLU A 43 6.36 -6.98 -6.26
N GLU A 44 5.15 -7.56 -6.30
CA GLU A 44 4.77 -8.57 -5.32
C GLU A 44 5.67 -9.80 -5.40
N ASN A 45 6.08 -10.29 -4.23
CA ASN A 45 6.89 -11.49 -4.11
C ASN A 45 6.48 -12.25 -2.84
N GLU A 46 7.34 -13.15 -2.35
CA GLU A 46 7.06 -13.92 -1.13
C GLU A 46 7.08 -13.05 0.15
N PHE A 47 7.83 -11.95 0.14
CA PHE A 47 8.02 -11.03 1.27
C PHE A 47 7.26 -9.71 1.13
N LEU A 48 6.80 -9.36 -0.07
CA LEU A 48 6.07 -8.13 -0.33
C LEU A 48 4.71 -8.43 -0.96
N LYS A 49 3.62 -7.99 -0.32
CA LYS A 49 2.25 -8.14 -0.82
C LYS A 49 1.53 -6.79 -0.85
N PHE A 50 0.73 -6.57 -1.89
CA PHE A 50 -0.09 -5.39 -2.04
C PHE A 50 -1.56 -5.77 -1.94
N SER A 51 -2.33 -4.94 -1.27
CA SER A 51 -3.78 -5.10 -1.18
C SER A 51 -4.47 -3.76 -1.21
N ASN A 52 -5.76 -3.77 -1.50
CA ASN A 52 -6.58 -2.58 -1.47
C ASN A 52 -7.98 -2.88 -0.93
N SER A 53 -8.62 -1.85 -0.37
CA SER A 53 -9.98 -1.91 0.15
C SER A 53 -10.71 -0.61 -0.18
N ASP A 54 -11.97 -0.70 -0.61
CA ASP A 54 -12.83 0.46 -0.82
C ASP A 54 -13.34 0.96 0.55
N GLU A 55 -13.04 2.21 0.89
CA GLU A 55 -13.47 2.87 2.13
C GLU A 55 -14.74 3.71 1.91
N GLY A 56 -15.30 3.70 0.70
CA GLY A 56 -16.41 4.53 0.30
C GLY A 56 -16.04 6.00 0.08
N GLY A 57 -16.96 6.78 -0.49
CA GLY A 57 -16.72 8.21 -0.74
C GLY A 57 -15.57 8.47 -1.72
N ASN A 58 -15.37 7.58 -2.70
CA ASN A 58 -14.29 7.64 -3.69
C ASN A 58 -12.88 7.54 -3.07
N ARG A 59 -12.76 6.82 -1.94
CA ARG A 59 -11.50 6.56 -1.23
C ARG A 59 -11.17 5.08 -1.31
N THR A 60 -9.93 4.79 -1.63
CA THR A 60 -9.39 3.43 -1.60
C THR A 60 -8.19 3.41 -0.68
N LEU A 61 -8.20 2.50 0.28
CA LEU A 61 -7.05 2.17 1.10
C LEU A 61 -6.14 1.23 0.30
N PHE A 62 -4.88 1.58 0.15
CA PHE A 62 -3.82 0.73 -0.39
C PHE A 62 -2.87 0.33 0.73
N VAL A 63 -2.51 -0.95 0.77
CA VAL A 63 -1.65 -1.50 1.81
C VAL A 63 -0.50 -2.26 1.16
N ALA A 64 0.72 -1.90 1.51
CA ALA A 64 1.92 -2.69 1.22
C ALA A 64 2.37 -3.42 2.49
N GLU A 65 2.28 -4.75 2.48
CA GLU A 65 2.73 -5.65 3.54
C GLU A 65 4.15 -6.14 3.24
N ILE A 66 5.08 -5.82 4.13
CA ILE A 66 6.46 -6.29 4.13
C ILE A 66 6.57 -7.35 5.23
N LYS A 67 6.68 -8.61 4.83
CA LYS A 67 6.88 -9.74 5.75
C LYS A 67 8.34 -9.80 6.18
N VAL A 68 8.56 -9.83 7.49
CA VAL A 68 9.89 -10.10 8.04
C VAL A 68 9.97 -11.58 8.39
N SER A 69 10.85 -12.31 7.73
CA SER A 69 11.23 -13.66 8.15
C SER A 69 12.60 -13.61 8.83
N PHE A 70 12.76 -14.41 9.88
CA PHE A 70 14.06 -14.62 10.51
C PHE A 70 14.55 -16.00 10.08
N ILE A 71 15.73 -16.06 9.46
CA ILE A 71 16.41 -17.33 9.19
C ILE A 71 17.15 -17.69 10.47
N SER A 72 16.69 -18.74 11.16
CA SER A 72 17.33 -19.29 12.36
C SER A 72 18.49 -20.21 12.01
#